data_AF-V4L8G7-F1
#
_entry.id   AF-V4L8G7-F1
#
_cell.length_a   1.000
_cell.length_b   1.000
_cell.length_c   1.000
_cell.angle_alpha   90.00
_cell.angle_beta   90.00
_cell.angle_gamma   90.00
#
_symmetry.space_group_name_H-M   'P 1'
#
loop_
_entity.id
_entity.type
_entity.pdbx_description
1 polymer ?
#
loop_
_entity_poly.entity_id
_entity_poly.type
_entity_poly.pdbx_seq_one_letter_code
_entity_poly.pdbx_strand_id
1 'polypeptide(L)'
;MEKVREIVREGRRVGKEDPRRVVHAFKVGLALALVSSFYYYQPLYDNFGVNAMWAVMTVVVVFEFSVGATLGKGINRAVATLVAGGLGIGAHHLASFSGPTIEPILLAIFVFVQAALSTFVRFFPRVKARYDYGILIFILTFSLISVSGFREDEILELAHKRLSTVIMGGVSCVLISIFVCPVWAGQDLHSLLVSNFDTLSHFLLEFGDEYFEATEDGDIKEVEKRRRNLERYKVVLNSKSNEEALANFAKWEPRHGQFRFRHPWKQYLAVAALLRQCAYRIDALNSYINSDFQIPMDIKKKLEEPLRRMSTESGKSMKEASIGLKKMTKSSSSDIHVLNSQSACKALSTLLKSGILNDVEPLQMISLMTTISLLIDIVNLTEKISESVHELASAARFKNKMKPSVSSEKPDAGSLGRAVPIKSHDDDDHVVTILCDVDISNTVGQSRGESSVDSCHHVAIKIDDDDSIHEKH
;
A
#
# COMPACT_ATOMS: atom_id res chain seq x y z
N MET A 1 22.17 30.48 23.42
CA MET A 1 22.74 30.50 22.06
C MET A 1 23.00 29.09 21.51
N GLU A 2 23.61 28.18 22.28
CA GLU A 2 23.94 26.82 21.81
C GLU A 2 22.72 25.96 21.49
N LYS A 3 21.69 25.97 22.35
CA LYS A 3 20.40 25.29 22.09
C LYS A 3 19.71 25.77 20.81
N VAL A 4 19.76 27.07 20.51
CA VAL A 4 19.19 27.64 19.28
C VAL A 4 19.98 27.16 18.05
N ARG A 5 21.31 27.11 18.16
CA ARG A 5 22.19 26.60 17.10
C ARG A 5 21.94 25.11 16.83
N GLU A 6 21.69 24.33 17.87
CA GLU A 6 21.34 22.91 17.77
C GLU A 6 19.99 22.71 17.07
N ILE A 7 18.95 23.45 17.47
CA ILE A 7 17.64 23.44 16.80
C ILE A 7 17.76 23.82 15.32
N VAL A 8 18.55 24.84 14.99
CA VAL A 8 18.77 25.24 13.59
C VAL A 8 19.52 24.16 12.81
N ARG A 9 20.52 23.51 13.41
CA ARG A 9 21.25 22.40 12.79
C ARG A 9 20.32 21.22 12.53
N GLU A 10 19.45 20.91 13.48
CA GLU A 10 18.47 19.85 13.39
C GLU A 10 17.39 20.14 12.34
N GLY A 11 16.85 21.37 12.31
CA GLY A 11 15.94 21.80 11.26
C GLY A 11 16.56 21.72 9.86
N ARG A 12 17.84 22.08 9.73
CA ARG A 12 18.59 21.93 8.48
C ARG A 12 18.81 20.48 8.10
N ARG A 13 19.01 19.58 9.07
CA ARG A 13 19.10 18.13 8.86
C ARG A 13 17.77 17.58 8.34
N VAL A 14 16.67 17.88 9.03
CA VAL A 14 15.31 17.45 8.65
C VAL A 14 14.95 17.90 7.23
N GLY A 15 15.25 19.16 6.88
CA GLY A 15 14.98 19.67 5.53
C GLY A 15 15.86 19.06 4.44
N LYS A 16 17.09 18.62 4.77
CA LYS A 16 17.98 17.92 3.84
C LYS A 16 17.60 16.45 3.65
N GLU A 17 17.11 15.79 4.70
CA GLU A 17 16.69 14.39 4.66
C GLU A 17 15.43 14.18 3.82
N ASP A 18 14.43 15.07 3.96
CA ASP A 18 13.26 15.06 3.10
C ASP A 18 12.87 16.50 2.70
N PRO A 19 13.29 16.97 1.51
CA PRO A 19 13.01 18.33 1.05
C PRO A 19 11.51 18.60 0.88
N ARG A 20 10.68 17.56 0.77
CA ARG A 20 9.22 17.68 0.70
C ARG A 20 8.65 18.27 2.00
N ARG A 21 9.34 18.13 3.14
CA ARG A 21 8.94 18.75 4.43
C ARG A 21 9.03 20.28 4.38
N VAL A 22 10.04 20.82 3.72
CA VAL A 22 10.19 22.27 3.53
C VAL A 22 9.06 22.80 2.64
N VAL A 23 8.80 22.10 1.54
CA VAL A 23 7.69 22.42 0.63
C VAL A 23 6.35 22.34 1.37
N HIS A 24 6.13 21.31 2.20
CA HIS A 24 4.92 21.20 3.00
C HIS A 24 4.75 22.37 3.98
N ALA A 25 5.81 22.77 4.70
CA ALA A 25 5.75 23.95 5.57
C ALA A 25 5.36 25.22 4.81
N PHE A 26 5.91 25.41 3.60
CA PHE A 26 5.51 26.49 2.71
C PHE A 26 4.04 26.40 2.29
N LYS A 27 3.54 25.21 1.92
CA LYS A 27 2.12 25.00 1.56
C LYS A 27 1.17 25.39 2.67
N VAL A 28 1.47 24.99 3.91
CA VAL A 28 0.64 25.33 5.07
C VAL A 28 0.62 26.85 5.29
N GLY A 29 1.79 27.50 5.20
CA GLY A 29 1.89 28.97 5.27
C GLY A 29 1.10 29.66 4.16
N LEU A 30 1.19 29.17 2.93
CA LEU A 30 0.43 29.68 1.78
C LEU A 30 -1.08 29.50 1.97
N ALA A 31 -1.53 28.35 2.48
CA ALA A 31 -2.94 28.09 2.75
C ALA A 31 -3.49 29.02 3.83
N LEU A 32 -2.73 29.25 4.90
CA LEU A 32 -3.10 30.20 5.94
C LEU A 32 -3.14 31.62 5.41
N ALA A 33 -2.15 32.05 4.62
CA ALA A 33 -2.14 33.38 4.02
C ALA A 33 -3.34 33.60 3.09
N LEU A 34 -3.68 32.61 2.26
CA LEU A 34 -4.82 32.65 1.35
C LEU A 34 -6.14 32.77 2.10
N VAL A 35 -6.38 31.88 3.07
CA VAL A 35 -7.64 31.88 3.83
C VAL A 35 -7.76 33.10 4.73
N SER A 36 -6.67 33.57 5.32
CA SER A 36 -6.66 34.82 6.10
C SER A 36 -6.88 36.06 5.23
N SER A 37 -6.48 36.04 3.96
CA SER A 37 -6.75 37.15 3.04
C SER A 37 -8.26 37.39 2.84
N PHE A 38 -9.09 36.34 2.96
CA PHE A 38 -10.55 36.48 2.95
C PHE A 38 -11.08 37.28 4.13
N TYR A 39 -10.38 37.28 5.28
CA TYR A 39 -10.75 38.12 6.42
C TYR A 39 -10.53 39.60 6.15
N TYR A 40 -9.49 39.95 5.37
CA TYR A 40 -9.16 41.33 5.05
C TYR A 40 -9.96 41.88 3.86
N TYR A 41 -10.64 41.02 3.10
CA TYR A 41 -11.46 41.44 1.97
C TYR A 41 -12.88 41.78 2.45
N GLN A 42 -13.20 43.07 2.44
CA GLN A 42 -14.38 43.64 3.12
C GLN A 42 -15.73 42.98 2.74
N PRO A 43 -16.04 42.67 1.47
CA PRO A 43 -17.26 41.95 1.11
C PRO A 43 -17.37 40.52 1.70
N LEU A 44 -16.24 39.85 2.00
CA LEU A 44 -16.25 38.54 2.62
C LEU A 44 -16.30 38.64 4.15
N TYR A 45 -15.68 39.68 4.72
CA TYR A 45 -15.79 39.98 6.15
C TYR A 45 -17.23 40.34 6.54
N ASP A 46 -17.93 41.14 5.76
CA ASP A 46 -19.32 41.52 6.05
C ASP A 46 -20.27 40.31 6.02
N ASN A 47 -19.96 39.28 5.22
CA ASN A 47 -20.75 38.06 5.11
C ASN A 47 -20.41 37.00 6.18
N PHE A 48 -19.14 36.86 6.57
CA PHE A 48 -18.69 35.78 7.46
C PHE A 48 -18.25 36.24 8.86
N GLY A 49 -17.87 37.51 9.02
CA GLY A 49 -17.46 38.12 10.28
C GLY A 49 -16.46 37.27 11.08
N VAL A 50 -16.71 37.12 12.39
CA VAL A 50 -15.91 36.29 13.30
C VAL A 50 -15.88 34.81 12.88
N ASN A 51 -16.89 34.33 12.13
CA ASN A 51 -16.92 32.93 11.68
C ASN A 51 -15.83 32.61 10.65
N ALA A 52 -15.21 33.60 10.01
CA ALA A 52 -14.05 33.41 9.15
C ALA A 52 -12.86 32.76 9.88
N MET A 53 -12.75 32.91 11.21
CA MET A 53 -11.75 32.21 12.03
C MET A 53 -11.86 30.68 11.92
N TRP A 54 -13.05 30.14 11.66
CA TRP A 54 -13.25 28.70 11.44
C TRP A 54 -12.54 28.19 10.20
N ALA A 55 -12.38 29.02 9.17
CA ALA A 55 -11.64 28.65 7.97
C ALA A 55 -10.13 28.52 8.28
N VAL A 56 -9.56 29.47 9.03
CA VAL A 56 -8.16 29.42 9.50
C VAL A 56 -7.93 28.19 10.38
N MET A 57 -8.80 27.97 11.37
CA MET A 57 -8.75 26.78 12.22
C MET A 57 -8.84 25.49 11.40
N THR A 58 -9.64 25.48 10.33
CA THR A 58 -9.75 24.34 9.42
C THR A 58 -8.42 24.03 8.74
N VAL A 59 -7.72 25.04 8.22
CA VAL A 59 -6.40 24.85 7.60
C VAL A 59 -5.43 24.21 8.59
N VAL A 60 -5.34 24.75 9.81
CA VAL A 60 -4.39 24.25 10.83
C VAL A 60 -4.60 22.77 11.16
N VAL A 61 -5.84 22.29 11.20
CA VAL A 61 -6.16 20.93 11.67
C VAL A 61 -6.37 19.91 10.55
N VAL A 62 -6.68 20.37 9.32
CA VAL A 62 -6.93 19.50 8.16
C VAL A 62 -5.70 19.34 7.28
N PHE A 63 -4.86 20.37 7.16
CA PHE A 63 -3.73 20.32 6.25
C PHE A 63 -2.69 19.32 6.77
N GLU A 64 -2.44 18.28 5.98
CA GLU A 64 -1.55 17.17 6.32
C GLU A 64 -0.43 17.04 5.30
N PHE A 65 0.58 16.22 5.64
CA PHE A 65 1.77 16.06 4.80
C PHE A 65 1.45 15.57 3.38
N SER A 66 0.54 14.59 3.25
CA SER A 66 0.11 14.03 1.97
C SER A 66 -1.25 14.55 1.51
N VAL A 67 -1.49 14.47 0.21
CA VAL A 67 -2.77 14.83 -0.40
C VAL A 67 -3.90 13.96 0.15
N GLY A 68 -3.68 12.64 0.21
CA GLY A 68 -4.68 11.70 0.71
C GLY A 68 -5.07 11.93 2.16
N ALA A 69 -4.11 12.25 3.03
CA ALA A 69 -4.38 12.60 4.42
C ALA A 69 -5.18 13.90 4.54
N THR A 70 -4.83 14.92 3.77
CA THR A 70 -5.53 16.22 3.74
C THR A 70 -6.96 16.06 3.24
N LEU A 71 -7.17 15.31 2.16
CA LEU A 71 -8.51 15.06 1.61
C LEU A 71 -9.36 14.25 2.58
N GLY A 72 -8.81 13.18 3.15
CA GLY A 72 -9.51 12.34 4.13
C GLY A 72 -9.93 13.12 5.38
N LYS A 73 -9.04 13.96 5.94
CA LYS A 73 -9.40 14.85 7.06
C LYS A 73 -10.41 15.91 6.64
N GLY A 74 -10.28 16.50 5.46
CA GLY A 74 -11.18 17.54 4.95
C GLY A 74 -12.61 17.02 4.81
N ILE A 75 -12.79 15.86 4.17
CA ILE A 75 -14.09 15.20 4.01
C ILE A 75 -14.65 14.81 5.39
N ASN A 76 -13.84 14.19 6.26
CA ASN A 76 -14.27 13.84 7.61
C ASN A 76 -14.74 15.07 8.40
N ARG A 77 -14.06 16.21 8.27
CA ARG A 77 -14.47 17.48 8.91
C ARG A 77 -15.80 17.95 8.36
N ALA A 78 -15.96 18.03 7.04
CA ALA A 78 -17.18 18.52 6.41
C ALA A 78 -18.40 17.67 6.78
N VAL A 79 -18.28 16.34 6.73
CA VAL A 79 -19.35 15.40 7.13
C VAL A 79 -19.66 15.52 8.61
N ALA A 80 -18.63 15.53 9.48
CA ALA A 80 -18.83 15.69 10.91
C ALA A 80 -19.52 17.01 11.27
N THR A 81 -19.12 18.11 10.63
CA THR A 81 -19.72 19.43 10.83
C THR A 81 -21.17 19.48 10.34
N LEU A 82 -21.48 18.88 9.19
CA LEU A 82 -22.85 18.80 8.66
C LEU A 82 -23.76 17.99 9.59
N VAL A 83 -23.34 16.79 9.98
CA VAL A 83 -24.13 15.91 10.86
C VAL A 83 -24.30 16.52 12.25
N ALA A 84 -23.24 17.08 12.82
CA ALA A 84 -23.31 17.79 14.10
C ALA A 84 -24.20 19.04 14.03
N GLY A 85 -24.15 19.79 12.93
CA GLY A 85 -24.99 20.96 12.73
C GLY A 85 -26.46 20.61 12.63
N GLY A 86 -26.81 19.61 11.81
CA GLY A 86 -28.19 19.12 11.71
C GLY A 86 -28.73 18.60 13.05
N LEU A 87 -27.94 17.80 13.77
CA LEU A 87 -28.34 17.31 15.10
C LEU A 87 -28.41 18.44 16.14
N GLY A 88 -27.51 19.42 16.09
CA GLY A 88 -27.53 20.57 17.00
C GLY A 88 -28.77 21.44 16.80
N ILE A 89 -29.16 21.70 15.55
CA ILE A 89 -30.43 22.39 15.22
C ILE A 89 -31.62 21.58 15.74
N GLY A 90 -31.63 20.26 15.52
CA GLY A 90 -32.68 19.39 16.03
C GLY A 90 -32.79 19.38 17.56
N ALA A 91 -31.63 19.37 18.25
CA ALA A 91 -31.57 19.46 19.71
C ALA A 91 -32.13 20.79 20.23
N HIS A 92 -31.79 21.91 19.56
CA HIS A 92 -32.36 23.21 19.87
C HIS A 92 -33.87 23.26 19.67
N HIS A 93 -34.36 22.82 18.52
CA HIS A 93 -35.78 22.82 18.21
C HIS A 93 -36.58 21.94 19.20
N LEU A 94 -36.00 20.84 19.67
CA LEU A 94 -36.63 19.99 20.68
C LEU A 94 -36.64 20.65 22.07
N ALA A 95 -35.56 21.34 22.44
CA ALA A 95 -35.45 22.03 23.72
C ALA A 95 -36.36 23.26 23.81
N SER A 96 -36.53 24.00 22.70
CA SER A 96 -37.35 25.22 22.64
C SER A 96 -38.84 24.96 22.93
N PHE A 97 -39.35 23.73 22.71
CA PHE A 97 -40.71 23.36 23.08
C PHE A 97 -40.95 23.30 24.60
N SER A 98 -39.89 23.28 25.42
CA SER A 98 -39.98 23.10 26.86
C SER A 98 -40.04 24.43 27.64
N GLY A 99 -39.99 25.55 26.93
CA GLY A 99 -40.01 26.90 27.52
C GLY A 99 -38.64 27.36 28.05
N PRO A 100 -38.49 28.68 28.29
CA PRO A 100 -37.19 29.35 28.46
C PRO A 100 -36.40 28.90 29.70
N THR A 101 -37.08 28.42 30.73
CA THR A 101 -36.42 27.95 31.98
C THR A 101 -35.84 26.55 31.82
N ILE A 102 -36.48 25.67 31.05
CA ILE A 102 -36.11 24.25 30.92
C ILE A 102 -35.20 24.02 29.71
N GLU A 103 -35.35 24.82 28.67
CA GLU A 103 -34.53 24.79 27.44
C GLU A 103 -33.01 24.67 27.68
N PRO A 104 -32.35 25.54 28.48
CA PRO A 104 -30.91 25.43 28.70
C PRO A 104 -30.51 24.15 29.45
N ILE A 105 -31.38 23.61 30.30
CA ILE A 105 -31.14 22.34 31.02
C ILE A 105 -31.19 21.17 30.04
N LEU A 106 -32.18 21.15 29.14
CA LEU A 106 -32.28 20.11 28.12
C LEU A 106 -31.12 20.17 27.12
N LEU A 107 -30.70 21.36 26.69
CA LEU A 107 -29.52 21.51 25.83
C LEU A 107 -28.26 20.99 26.51
N ALA A 108 -28.06 21.28 27.81
CA ALA A 108 -26.95 20.73 28.57
C ALA A 108 -26.99 19.20 28.64
N ILE A 109 -28.18 18.60 28.85
CA ILE A 109 -28.37 17.15 28.84
C ILE A 109 -28.04 16.56 27.46
N PHE A 110 -28.51 17.17 26.37
CA PHE A 110 -28.22 16.70 25.01
C PHE A 110 -26.72 16.75 24.70
N VAL A 111 -26.04 17.84 25.06
CA VAL A 111 -24.57 17.96 24.93
C VAL A 111 -23.85 16.90 25.75
N PHE A 112 -24.28 16.68 27.00
CA PHE A 112 -23.70 15.64 27.85
C PHE A 112 -23.84 14.25 27.24
N VAL A 113 -25.06 13.86 26.83
CA VAL A 113 -25.33 12.54 26.25
C VAL A 113 -24.56 12.36 24.95
N GLN A 114 -24.60 13.34 24.05
CA GLN A 114 -23.89 13.28 22.77
C GLN A 114 -22.37 13.15 22.96
N ALA A 115 -21.79 13.96 23.85
CA ALA A 115 -20.35 13.94 24.12
C ALA A 115 -19.93 12.62 24.80
N ALA A 116 -20.72 12.11 25.74
CA ALA A 116 -20.47 10.83 26.41
C ALA A 116 -20.52 9.65 25.42
N LEU A 117 -21.58 9.54 24.61
CA LEU A 117 -21.70 8.50 23.58
C LEU A 117 -20.57 8.57 22.56
N SER A 118 -20.30 9.77 22.03
CA SER A 118 -19.25 9.97 21.02
C SER A 118 -17.87 9.64 21.59
N THR A 119 -17.59 10.02 22.83
CA THR A 119 -16.33 9.69 23.51
C THR A 119 -16.22 8.19 23.79
N PHE A 120 -17.31 7.54 24.17
CA PHE A 120 -17.35 6.08 24.34
C PHE A 120 -17.04 5.36 23.03
N VAL A 121 -17.62 5.81 21.92
CA VAL A 121 -17.38 5.25 20.58
C VAL A 121 -15.89 5.35 20.17
N ARG A 122 -15.13 6.32 20.68
CA ARG A 122 -13.69 6.44 20.41
C ARG A 122 -12.84 5.35 21.05
N PHE A 123 -13.36 4.59 22.02
CA PHE A 123 -12.62 3.46 22.59
C PHE A 123 -12.57 2.24 21.66
N PHE A 124 -13.45 2.15 20.66
CA PHE A 124 -13.39 1.08 19.65
C PHE A 124 -12.19 1.30 18.72
N PRO A 125 -11.17 0.41 18.70
CA PRO A 125 -9.93 0.65 17.95
C PRO A 125 -10.14 0.86 16.44
N ARG A 126 -11.11 0.13 15.85
CA ARG A 126 -11.46 0.25 14.43
C ARG A 126 -12.04 1.62 14.08
N VAL A 127 -12.81 2.21 14.99
CA VAL A 127 -13.40 3.54 14.81
C VAL A 127 -12.34 4.60 15.04
N LYS A 128 -11.57 4.49 16.12
CA LYS A 128 -10.47 5.41 16.45
C LYS A 128 -9.47 5.54 15.29
N ALA A 129 -9.05 4.43 14.70
CA ALA A 129 -8.09 4.45 13.60
C ALA A 129 -8.58 5.18 12.33
N ARG A 130 -9.89 5.33 12.12
CA ARG A 130 -10.47 5.91 10.89
C ARG A 130 -11.16 7.25 11.07
N TYR A 131 -11.81 7.44 12.22
CA TYR A 131 -12.78 8.52 12.43
C TYR A 131 -12.51 9.34 13.69
N ASP A 132 -11.43 9.11 14.44
CA ASP A 132 -11.17 9.83 15.71
C ASP A 132 -11.23 11.35 15.54
N TYR A 133 -10.58 11.88 14.50
CA TYR A 133 -10.65 13.30 14.16
C TYR A 133 -12.08 13.76 13.83
N GLY A 134 -12.83 12.98 13.04
CA GLY A 134 -14.23 13.29 12.71
C GLY A 134 -15.12 13.32 13.96
N ILE A 135 -14.93 12.39 14.89
CA ILE A 135 -15.69 12.34 16.15
C ILE A 135 -15.35 13.56 17.04
N LEU A 136 -14.09 13.97 17.10
CA LEU A 136 -13.69 15.19 17.81
C LEU A 136 -14.39 16.43 17.23
N ILE A 137 -14.41 16.56 15.90
CA ILE A 137 -15.11 17.66 15.22
C ILE A 137 -16.62 17.56 15.44
N PHE A 138 -17.19 16.36 15.46
CA PHE A 138 -18.60 16.13 15.72
C PHE A 138 -19.00 16.63 17.13
N ILE A 139 -18.27 16.22 18.17
CA ILE A 139 -18.46 16.70 19.55
C ILE A 139 -18.33 18.22 19.61
N LEU A 140 -17.22 18.76 19.10
CA LEU A 140 -16.98 20.21 19.14
C LEU A 140 -18.08 20.99 18.41
N THR A 141 -18.53 20.50 17.26
CA THR A 141 -19.51 21.19 16.43
C THR A 141 -20.88 21.16 17.07
N PHE A 142 -21.31 20.00 17.56
CA PHE A 142 -22.60 19.82 18.22
C PHE A 142 -22.67 20.68 19.48
N SER A 143 -21.67 20.61 20.36
CA SER A 143 -21.62 21.41 21.58
C SER A 143 -21.72 22.91 21.30
N LEU A 144 -20.98 23.39 20.28
CA LEU A 144 -21.01 24.81 19.93
C LEU A 144 -22.34 25.24 19.33
N ILE A 145 -22.95 24.47 18.43
CA ILE A 145 -24.23 24.85 17.82
C ILE A 145 -25.37 24.78 18.84
N SER A 146 -25.39 23.75 19.69
CA SER A 146 -26.41 23.61 20.74
C SER A 146 -26.30 24.69 21.81
N VAL A 147 -25.08 25.12 22.19
CA VAL A 147 -24.88 26.17 23.21
C VAL A 147 -25.02 27.58 22.64
N SER A 148 -24.47 27.84 21.44
CA SER A 148 -24.59 29.16 20.79
C SER A 148 -25.99 29.41 20.25
N GLY A 149 -26.70 28.38 19.80
CA GLY A 149 -28.08 28.51 19.31
C GLY A 149 -29.05 29.05 20.35
N PHE A 150 -28.78 28.83 21.64
CA PHE A 150 -29.57 29.42 22.73
C PHE A 150 -29.48 30.95 22.81
N ARG A 151 -28.42 31.57 22.26
CA ARG A 151 -28.16 33.01 22.37
C ARG A 151 -28.40 33.80 21.07
N GLU A 152 -28.46 33.10 19.93
CA GLU A 152 -28.59 33.72 18.60
C GLU A 152 -29.93 33.34 17.99
N ASP A 153 -30.72 34.33 17.58
CA ASP A 153 -32.07 34.13 17.03
C ASP A 153 -32.08 33.39 15.68
N GLU A 154 -30.93 33.29 14.98
CA GLU A 154 -30.79 32.68 13.65
C GLU A 154 -29.80 31.50 13.59
N ILE A 155 -30.13 30.41 14.27
CA ILE A 155 -29.31 29.18 14.37
C ILE A 155 -28.97 28.57 13.00
N LEU A 156 -29.89 28.67 12.03
CA LEU A 156 -29.69 28.16 10.68
C LEU A 156 -28.60 28.97 9.96
N GLU A 157 -28.59 30.29 10.13
CA GLU A 157 -27.58 31.17 9.55
C GLU A 157 -26.19 30.88 10.15
N LEU A 158 -26.12 30.71 11.48
CA LEU A 158 -24.89 30.31 12.18
C LEU A 158 -24.35 28.96 11.67
N ALA A 159 -25.21 27.94 11.55
CA ALA A 159 -24.83 26.62 11.06
C ALA A 159 -24.35 26.68 9.60
N HIS A 160 -25.03 27.47 8.75
CA HIS A 160 -24.66 27.66 7.36
C HIS A 160 -23.32 28.37 7.20
N LYS A 161 -23.09 29.48 7.92
CA LYS A 161 -21.82 30.22 7.95
C LYS A 161 -20.67 29.33 8.41
N ARG A 162 -20.90 28.45 9.38
CA ARG A 162 -19.89 27.51 9.85
C ARG A 162 -19.57 26.41 8.83
N LEU A 163 -20.58 25.82 8.22
CA LEU A 163 -20.38 24.78 7.20
C LEU A 163 -19.64 25.35 5.98
N SER A 164 -20.07 26.51 5.49
CA SER A 164 -19.45 27.18 4.34
C SER A 164 -17.99 27.58 4.60
N THR A 165 -17.66 28.15 5.76
CA THR A 165 -16.26 28.49 6.12
C THR A 165 -15.38 27.24 6.28
N VAL A 166 -15.90 26.15 6.84
CA VAL A 166 -15.21 24.85 6.88
C VAL A 166 -14.95 24.31 5.48
N ILE A 167 -15.93 24.38 4.58
CA ILE A 167 -15.78 23.94 3.18
C ILE A 167 -14.75 24.82 2.46
N MET A 168 -14.79 26.15 2.60
CA MET A 168 -13.81 27.05 1.98
C MET A 168 -12.39 26.77 2.46
N GLY A 169 -12.18 26.59 3.78
CA GLY A 169 -10.88 26.21 4.33
C GLY A 169 -10.41 24.85 3.83
N GLY A 170 -11.31 23.85 3.80
CA GLY A 170 -11.01 22.51 3.31
C GLY A 170 -10.65 22.47 1.82
N VAL A 171 -11.43 23.14 0.97
CA VAL A 171 -11.17 23.28 -0.47
C VAL A 171 -9.82 23.94 -0.70
N SER A 172 -9.52 25.03 0.02
CA SER A 172 -8.21 25.71 -0.07
C SER A 172 -7.06 24.77 0.27
N CYS A 173 -7.19 23.96 1.33
CA CYS A 173 -6.18 22.95 1.68
C CYS A 173 -5.97 21.92 0.57
N VAL A 174 -7.07 21.39 0.02
CA VAL A 174 -7.03 20.37 -1.03
C VAL A 174 -6.38 20.92 -2.30
N LEU A 175 -6.80 22.10 -2.76
CA LEU A 175 -6.24 22.76 -3.95
C LEU A 175 -4.73 22.96 -3.79
N ILE A 176 -4.29 23.56 -2.68
CA ILE A 176 -2.86 23.81 -2.45
C ILE A 176 -2.09 22.49 -2.32
N SER A 177 -2.64 21.48 -1.65
CA SER A 177 -1.98 20.18 -1.50
C SER A 177 -1.74 19.47 -2.85
N ILE A 178 -2.68 19.61 -3.80
CA ILE A 178 -2.64 18.99 -5.13
C ILE A 178 -1.77 19.80 -6.10
N PHE A 179 -1.94 21.13 -6.15
CA PHE A 179 -1.32 21.97 -7.17
C PHE A 179 0.09 22.43 -6.83
N VAL A 180 0.43 22.55 -5.54
CA VAL A 180 1.78 22.93 -5.12
C VAL A 180 2.54 21.66 -4.77
N CYS A 181 3.38 21.15 -5.68
CA CYS A 181 4.32 20.03 -5.47
C CYS A 181 3.72 18.84 -4.66
N PRO A 182 2.76 18.09 -5.21
CA PRO A 182 1.97 17.12 -4.46
C PRO A 182 2.81 16.01 -3.84
N VAL A 183 2.42 15.58 -2.64
CA VAL A 183 3.02 14.44 -1.92
C VAL A 183 1.98 13.33 -1.81
N TRP A 184 2.29 12.17 -2.38
CA TRP A 184 1.36 11.05 -2.51
C TRP A 184 1.73 9.91 -1.57
N ALA A 185 0.83 9.59 -0.63
CA ALA A 185 0.97 8.47 0.29
C ALA A 185 0.99 7.11 -0.44
N GLY A 186 0.27 6.98 -1.57
CA GLY A 186 0.32 5.77 -2.38
C GLY A 186 1.70 5.49 -2.98
N GLN A 187 2.40 6.55 -3.42
CA GLN A 187 3.78 6.44 -3.92
C GLN A 187 4.75 6.10 -2.78
N ASP A 188 4.59 6.72 -1.60
CA ASP A 188 5.40 6.42 -0.43
C ASP A 188 5.20 4.97 0.04
N LEU A 189 3.97 4.45 0.04
CA LEU A 189 3.68 3.04 0.36
C LEU A 189 4.34 2.10 -0.65
N HIS A 190 4.23 2.40 -1.94
CA HIS A 190 4.86 1.61 -2.99
C HIS A 190 6.38 1.59 -2.85
N SER A 191 6.99 2.75 -2.62
CA SER A 191 8.44 2.87 -2.39
C SER A 191 8.89 2.13 -1.13
N LEU A 192 8.10 2.20 -0.06
CA LEU A 192 8.37 1.47 1.19
C LEU A 192 8.33 -0.05 0.94
N LEU A 193 7.32 -0.53 0.20
CA LEU A 193 7.21 -1.94 -0.12
C LEU A 193 8.42 -2.44 -0.92
N VAL A 194 8.83 -1.70 -1.97
CA VAL A 194 10.03 -2.00 -2.78
C VAL A 194 11.29 -2.00 -1.91
N SER A 195 11.45 -1.01 -1.02
CA SER A 195 12.58 -0.93 -0.10
C SER A 195 12.62 -2.11 0.88
N ASN A 196 11.46 -2.58 1.36
CA ASN A 196 11.38 -3.75 2.23
C ASN A 196 11.85 -5.01 1.50
N PHE A 197 11.43 -5.23 0.24
CA PHE A 197 11.95 -6.32 -0.59
C PHE A 197 13.47 -6.25 -0.77
N ASP A 198 14.01 -5.07 -1.14
CA ASP A 198 15.45 -4.88 -1.32
C ASP A 198 16.22 -5.17 -0.03
N THR A 199 15.65 -4.79 1.12
CA THR A 199 16.27 -5.00 2.44
C THR A 199 16.34 -6.49 2.80
N LEU A 200 15.24 -7.23 2.64
CA LEU A 200 15.24 -8.67 2.93
C LEU A 200 16.08 -9.45 1.91
N SER A 201 16.03 -9.04 0.64
CA SER A 201 16.86 -9.60 -0.42
C SER A 201 18.35 -9.49 -0.08
N HIS A 202 18.80 -8.31 0.34
CA HIS A 202 20.20 -8.06 0.72
C HIS A 202 20.65 -8.99 1.85
N PHE A 203 19.84 -9.12 2.91
CA PHE A 203 20.15 -10.05 4.00
C PHE A 203 20.31 -11.48 3.50
N LEU A 204 19.37 -11.99 2.69
CA LEU A 204 19.40 -13.37 2.20
C LEU A 204 20.54 -13.65 1.22
N LEU A 205 20.99 -12.65 0.47
CA LEU A 205 22.15 -12.76 -0.40
C LEU A 205 23.45 -12.86 0.41
N GLU A 206 23.57 -12.08 1.49
CA GLU A 206 24.78 -12.06 2.35
C GLU A 206 24.79 -13.16 3.42
N PHE A 207 23.64 -13.75 3.76
CA PHE A 207 23.51 -14.75 4.82
C PHE A 207 24.47 -15.94 4.64
N GLY A 208 24.59 -16.46 3.41
CA GLY A 208 25.46 -17.61 3.15
C GLY A 208 26.93 -17.30 3.43
N ASP A 209 27.40 -16.14 3.00
CA ASP A 209 28.79 -15.73 3.19
C ASP A 209 29.08 -15.54 4.69
N GLU A 210 28.19 -14.87 5.42
CA GLU A 210 28.37 -14.65 6.87
C GLU A 210 28.25 -15.93 7.69
N TYR A 211 27.30 -16.81 7.35
CA TYR A 211 27.09 -18.05 8.10
C TYR A 211 28.23 -19.05 7.88
N PHE A 212 28.85 -19.07 6.70
CA PHE A 212 29.87 -20.05 6.33
C PHE A 212 31.32 -19.55 6.46
N GLU A 213 31.61 -18.26 6.31
CA GLU A 213 32.96 -17.70 6.56
C GLU A 213 33.30 -17.69 8.06
N ALA A 214 34.45 -18.26 8.42
CA ALA A 214 35.06 -18.07 9.72
C ALA A 214 35.73 -16.69 9.73
N THR A 215 35.25 -15.77 10.57
CA THR A 215 35.87 -14.45 10.75
C THR A 215 37.13 -14.60 11.59
N GLU A 216 38.22 -15.13 11.02
CA GLU A 216 39.50 -15.22 11.72
C GLU A 216 40.50 -14.11 11.34
N ASP A 217 40.22 -13.23 10.37
CA ASP A 217 41.20 -12.19 9.98
C ASP A 217 40.60 -10.92 9.34
N GLY A 218 39.49 -10.41 9.88
CA GLY A 218 38.82 -9.20 9.37
C GLY A 218 39.07 -7.96 10.24
N ASP A 219 39.32 -6.80 9.62
CA ASP A 219 39.31 -5.49 10.32
C ASP A 219 37.98 -5.32 11.08
N ILE A 220 38.07 -5.03 12.39
CA ILE A 220 36.94 -4.81 13.30
C ILE A 220 35.91 -3.86 12.68
N LYS A 221 36.35 -2.83 11.94
CA LYS A 221 35.46 -1.87 11.28
C LYS A 221 34.63 -2.48 10.16
N GLU A 222 35.18 -3.41 9.38
CA GLU A 222 34.45 -4.09 8.30
C GLU A 222 33.47 -5.12 8.86
N VAL A 223 33.84 -5.85 9.92
CA VAL A 223 32.93 -6.77 10.63
C VAL A 223 31.73 -6.01 11.21
N GLU A 224 31.98 -4.85 11.85
CA GLU A 224 30.90 -4.04 12.44
C GLU A 224 30.01 -3.36 11.39
N LYS A 225 30.57 -3.01 10.23
CA LYS A 225 29.80 -2.52 9.08
C LYS A 225 28.95 -3.62 8.46
N ARG A 226 29.48 -4.84 8.29
CA ARG A 226 28.76 -6.01 7.78
C ARG A 226 27.60 -6.38 8.70
N ARG A 227 27.84 -6.42 10.02
CA ARG A 227 26.80 -6.61 11.04
C ARG A 227 25.69 -5.56 10.94
N ARG A 228 26.04 -4.28 10.86
CA ARG A 228 25.06 -3.20 10.69
C ARG A 228 24.26 -3.32 9.39
N ASN A 229 24.87 -3.82 8.32
CA ASN A 229 24.17 -4.09 7.06
C ASN A 229 23.16 -5.23 7.20
N LEU A 230 23.54 -6.32 7.88
CA LEU A 230 22.64 -7.44 8.18
C LEU A 230 21.48 -7.00 9.07
N GLU A 231 21.67 -6.09 10.02
CA GLU A 231 20.58 -5.60 10.88
C GLU A 231 19.56 -4.69 10.19
N ARG A 232 19.76 -4.33 8.91
CA ARG A 232 18.87 -3.42 8.18
C ARG A 232 17.43 -3.94 8.08
N TYR A 233 17.20 -5.26 8.10
CA TYR A 233 15.86 -5.84 8.08
C TYR A 233 14.99 -5.41 9.28
N LYS A 234 15.59 -4.93 10.39
CA LYS A 234 14.85 -4.45 11.57
C LYS A 234 13.89 -3.30 11.25
N VAL A 235 14.18 -2.52 10.19
CA VAL A 235 13.27 -1.47 9.70
C VAL A 235 11.95 -2.07 9.20
N VAL A 236 11.99 -3.27 8.62
CA VAL A 236 10.80 -3.97 8.13
C VAL A 236 9.93 -4.44 9.30
N LEU A 237 10.51 -4.91 10.41
CA LEU A 237 9.76 -5.39 11.58
C LEU A 237 8.78 -4.35 12.14
N ASN A 238 9.21 -3.09 12.20
CA ASN A 238 8.46 -2.00 12.80
C ASN A 238 7.61 -1.18 11.80
N SER A 239 7.50 -1.65 10.56
CA SER A 239 6.88 -0.87 9.47
C SER A 239 5.34 -0.89 9.46
N LYS A 240 4.69 -1.80 10.19
CA LYS A 240 3.23 -2.05 10.13
C LYS A 240 2.37 -0.79 10.26
N SER A 241 2.62 0.04 11.26
CA SER A 241 1.82 1.24 11.51
C SER A 241 1.94 2.26 10.38
N ASN A 242 3.13 2.41 9.81
CA ASN A 242 3.39 3.28 8.68
C ASN A 242 2.71 2.75 7.40
N GLU A 243 2.82 1.45 7.14
CA GLU A 243 2.16 0.77 6.01
C GLU A 243 0.63 0.97 6.05
N GLU A 244 0.02 0.72 7.21
CA GLU A 244 -1.43 0.89 7.41
C GLU A 244 -1.87 2.34 7.27
N ALA A 245 -1.10 3.30 7.81
CA ALA A 245 -1.38 4.72 7.69
C ALA A 245 -1.33 5.18 6.22
N LEU A 246 -0.24 4.86 5.51
CA LEU A 246 -0.07 5.21 4.10
C LEU A 246 -1.16 4.60 3.22
N ALA A 247 -1.51 3.32 3.44
CA ALA A 247 -2.58 2.65 2.71
C ALA A 247 -3.97 3.26 2.98
N ASN A 248 -4.20 3.80 4.18
CA ASN A 248 -5.44 4.50 4.49
C ASN A 248 -5.51 5.87 3.81
N PHE A 249 -4.41 6.62 3.80
CA PHE A 249 -4.34 7.90 3.09
C PHE A 249 -4.46 7.72 1.57
N ALA A 250 -3.78 6.73 1.00
CA ALA A 250 -3.78 6.45 -0.43
C ALA A 250 -5.18 6.12 -1.01
N LYS A 251 -6.13 5.67 -0.18
CA LYS A 251 -7.53 5.43 -0.61
C LYS A 251 -8.27 6.70 -0.97
N TRP A 252 -7.88 7.83 -0.38
CA TRP A 252 -8.49 9.13 -0.64
C TRP A 252 -7.88 9.82 -1.86
N GLU A 253 -6.75 9.34 -2.37
CA GLU A 253 -6.05 10.04 -3.42
C GLU A 253 -6.80 9.95 -4.77
N PRO A 254 -6.87 11.06 -5.53
CA PRO A 254 -7.25 11.00 -6.94
C PRO A 254 -6.26 10.14 -7.72
N ARG A 255 -6.60 9.83 -8.98
CA ARG A 255 -5.67 9.15 -9.89
C ARG A 255 -4.41 9.99 -10.06
N HIS A 256 -3.23 9.41 -9.84
CA HIS A 256 -1.94 10.07 -10.00
C HIS A 256 -0.87 9.08 -10.48
N GLY A 257 0.11 9.59 -11.24
CA GLY A 257 1.22 8.79 -11.76
C GLY A 257 0.75 7.51 -12.46
N GLN A 258 1.25 6.36 -12.00
CA GLN A 258 0.87 5.02 -12.48
C GLN A 258 -0.25 4.39 -11.65
N PHE A 259 -0.69 5.03 -10.57
CA PHE A 259 -1.76 4.54 -9.71
C PHE A 259 -3.12 4.98 -10.23
N ARG A 260 -4.04 4.02 -10.30
CA ARG A 260 -5.40 4.23 -10.80
C ARG A 260 -6.32 4.65 -9.66
N PHE A 261 -7.47 5.21 -10.02
CA PHE A 261 -8.56 5.36 -9.05
C PHE A 261 -8.96 3.99 -8.49
N ARG A 262 -9.19 3.89 -7.17
CA ARG A 262 -9.43 2.63 -6.45
C ARG A 262 -8.33 1.57 -6.66
N HIS A 263 -7.07 2.00 -6.61
CA HIS A 263 -5.92 1.09 -6.66
C HIS A 263 -5.98 0.02 -5.54
N PRO A 264 -5.46 -1.20 -5.77
CA PRO A 264 -5.53 -2.33 -4.81
C PRO A 264 -4.59 -2.17 -3.59
N TRP A 265 -4.77 -1.13 -2.78
CA TRP A 265 -3.96 -0.88 -1.59
C TRP A 265 -4.05 -1.97 -0.52
N LYS A 266 -5.12 -2.80 -0.53
CA LYS A 266 -5.23 -3.96 0.36
C LYS A 266 -4.19 -5.04 0.04
N GLN A 267 -3.90 -5.25 -1.24
CA GLN A 267 -2.90 -6.21 -1.70
C GLN A 267 -1.48 -5.77 -1.31
N TYR A 268 -1.19 -4.45 -1.31
CA TYR A 268 0.07 -3.94 -0.75
C TYR A 268 0.23 -4.33 0.72
N LEU A 269 -0.82 -4.20 1.54
CA LEU A 269 -0.78 -4.60 2.94
C LEU A 269 -0.63 -6.12 3.14
N ALA A 270 -1.20 -6.92 2.23
CA ALA A 270 -1.04 -8.38 2.25
C ALA A 270 0.42 -8.79 1.99
N VAL A 271 1.03 -8.25 0.94
CA VAL A 271 2.45 -8.47 0.62
C VAL A 271 3.34 -7.98 1.77
N ALA A 272 3.08 -6.77 2.28
CA ALA A 272 3.81 -6.21 3.40
C ALA A 272 3.73 -7.07 4.68
N ALA A 273 2.56 -7.66 4.97
CA ALA A 273 2.41 -8.58 6.09
C ALA A 273 3.27 -9.84 5.93
N LEU A 274 3.37 -10.39 4.71
CA LEU A 274 4.26 -11.53 4.42
C LEU A 274 5.74 -11.15 4.53
N LEU A 275 6.14 -9.97 4.05
CA LEU A 275 7.50 -9.46 4.22
C LEU A 275 7.85 -9.31 5.71
N ARG A 276 6.93 -8.82 6.53
CA ARG A 276 7.13 -8.76 8.00
C ARG A 276 7.26 -10.15 8.61
N GLN A 277 6.45 -11.12 8.19
CA GLN A 277 6.62 -12.52 8.62
C GLN A 277 7.99 -13.07 8.26
N CYS A 278 8.47 -12.81 7.05
CA CYS A 278 9.81 -13.18 6.62
C CYS A 278 10.90 -12.48 7.45
N ALA A 279 10.74 -11.18 7.72
CA ALA A 279 11.64 -10.42 8.58
C ALA A 279 11.74 -11.00 10.00
N TYR A 280 10.63 -11.49 10.60
CA TYR A 280 10.69 -12.18 11.90
C TYR A 280 11.50 -13.49 11.83
N ARG A 281 11.42 -14.23 10.72
CA ARG A 281 12.22 -15.45 10.52
C ARG A 281 13.69 -15.13 10.31
N ILE A 282 13.97 -14.06 9.57
CA ILE A 282 15.32 -13.51 9.39
C ILE A 282 15.90 -13.05 10.73
N ASP A 283 15.12 -12.40 11.59
CA ASP A 283 15.58 -11.95 12.92
C ASP A 283 15.99 -13.14 13.82
N ALA A 284 15.15 -14.18 13.83
CA ALA A 284 15.48 -15.42 14.51
C ALA A 284 16.74 -16.06 13.89
N LEU A 285 16.83 -16.13 12.56
CA LEU A 285 17.96 -16.72 11.84
C LEU A 285 19.27 -15.98 12.10
N ASN A 286 19.24 -14.64 12.10
CA ASN A 286 20.38 -13.78 12.37
C ASN A 286 20.96 -14.00 13.78
N SER A 287 20.11 -14.36 14.75
CA SER A 287 20.54 -14.68 16.12
C SER A 287 21.39 -15.96 16.19
N TYR A 288 21.26 -16.88 15.22
CA TYR A 288 22.05 -18.12 15.14
C TYR A 288 23.33 -18.00 14.29
N ILE A 289 23.55 -16.87 13.61
CA ILE A 289 24.78 -16.63 12.83
C ILE A 289 26.01 -16.56 13.75
N ASN A 290 25.85 -15.98 14.95
CA ASN A 290 26.96 -15.71 15.89
C ASN A 290 26.83 -16.46 17.22
N SER A 291 25.91 -17.43 17.35
CA SER A 291 25.82 -18.22 18.59
C SER A 291 27.04 -19.14 18.70
N ASP A 292 27.82 -18.97 19.77
CA ASP A 292 29.16 -19.51 20.11
C ASP A 292 29.42 -21.03 20.01
N PHE A 293 28.56 -21.83 19.37
CA PHE A 293 28.71 -23.30 19.36
C PHE A 293 28.90 -23.86 17.95
N GLN A 294 30.17 -24.22 17.72
CA GLN A 294 30.78 -24.91 16.61
C GLN A 294 29.91 -26.06 16.06
N ILE A 295 29.44 -25.91 14.83
CA ILE A 295 29.07 -27.06 14.00
C ILE A 295 30.38 -27.68 13.51
N PRO A 296 30.56 -29.02 13.56
CA PRO A 296 31.74 -29.65 13.00
C PRO A 296 31.92 -29.21 11.54
N MET A 297 33.10 -28.67 11.21
CA MET A 297 33.35 -28.07 9.90
C MET A 297 33.06 -29.02 8.73
N ASP A 298 33.20 -30.33 8.95
CA ASP A 298 32.89 -31.36 7.97
C ASP A 298 31.39 -31.44 7.64
N ILE A 299 30.53 -31.22 8.63
CA ILE A 299 29.06 -31.20 8.46
C ILE A 299 28.63 -29.87 7.88
N LYS A 300 29.24 -28.78 8.35
CA LYS A 300 29.03 -27.43 7.82
C LYS A 300 29.31 -27.37 6.31
N LYS A 301 30.45 -27.93 5.86
CA LYS A 301 30.81 -28.02 4.43
C LYS A 301 29.84 -28.86 3.61
N LYS A 302 29.36 -29.99 4.13
CA LYS A 302 28.40 -30.85 3.43
C LYS A 302 27.02 -30.20 3.27
N LEU A 303 26.65 -29.31 4.21
CA LEU A 303 25.37 -28.57 4.18
C LEU A 303 25.50 -27.18 3.55
N GLU A 304 26.71 -26.72 3.23
CA GLU A 304 27.00 -25.38 2.74
C GLU A 304 26.26 -25.06 1.44
N GLU A 305 26.43 -25.89 0.41
CA GLU A 305 25.78 -25.65 -0.88
C GLU A 305 24.27 -25.51 -0.72
N PRO A 306 23.53 -26.50 -0.16
CA PRO A 306 22.08 -26.45 -0.16
C PRO A 306 21.54 -25.27 0.65
N LEU A 307 22.16 -24.97 1.80
CA LEU A 307 21.77 -23.82 2.63
C LEU A 307 22.08 -22.49 1.93
N ARG A 308 23.28 -22.33 1.38
CA ARG A 308 23.64 -21.12 0.63
C ARG A 308 22.70 -20.92 -0.55
N ARG A 309 22.41 -21.98 -1.31
CA ARG A 309 21.52 -21.92 -2.47
C ARG A 309 20.07 -21.59 -2.09
N MET A 310 19.53 -22.16 -1.00
CA MET A 310 18.21 -21.80 -0.49
C MET A 310 18.12 -20.31 -0.17
N SER A 311 19.12 -19.77 0.54
CA SER A 311 19.15 -18.35 0.92
C SER A 311 19.33 -17.45 -0.29
N THR A 312 20.36 -17.70 -1.11
CA THR A 312 20.70 -16.88 -2.28
C THR A 312 19.58 -16.86 -3.30
N GLU A 313 18.95 -18.00 -3.62
CA GLU A 313 17.84 -18.03 -4.57
C GLU A 313 16.59 -17.33 -4.00
N SER A 314 16.31 -17.47 -2.70
CA SER A 314 15.24 -16.68 -2.05
C SER A 314 15.52 -15.17 -2.11
N GLY A 315 16.77 -14.77 -1.87
CA GLY A 315 17.22 -13.38 -2.00
C GLY A 315 17.10 -12.84 -3.42
N LYS A 316 17.46 -13.63 -4.44
CA LYS A 316 17.29 -13.27 -5.86
C LYS A 316 15.82 -13.17 -6.25
N SER A 317 14.96 -14.06 -5.76
CA SER A 317 13.50 -13.96 -5.96
C SER A 317 12.96 -12.63 -5.44
N MET A 318 13.30 -12.27 -4.19
CA MET A 318 12.90 -10.98 -3.62
C MET A 318 13.45 -9.79 -4.41
N LYS A 319 14.67 -9.90 -4.94
CA LYS A 319 15.28 -8.87 -5.78
C LYS A 319 14.52 -8.67 -7.08
N GLU A 320 14.19 -9.75 -7.77
CA GLU A 320 13.42 -9.71 -9.01
C GLU A 320 11.99 -9.21 -8.78
N ALA A 321 11.36 -9.59 -7.66
CA ALA A 321 10.07 -9.03 -7.25
C ALA A 321 10.16 -7.51 -7.00
N SER A 322 11.20 -7.03 -6.30
CA SER A 322 11.50 -5.60 -6.11
C SER A 322 11.63 -4.87 -7.45
N ILE A 323 12.42 -5.41 -8.39
CA ILE A 323 12.62 -4.83 -9.73
C ILE A 323 11.29 -4.79 -10.49
N GLY A 324 10.49 -5.86 -10.42
CA GLY A 324 9.17 -5.95 -11.04
C GLY A 324 8.20 -4.91 -10.48
N LEU A 325 8.14 -4.75 -9.17
CA LEU A 325 7.34 -3.75 -8.47
C LEU A 325 7.77 -2.33 -8.86
N LYS A 326 9.07 -2.03 -8.79
CA LYS A 326 9.63 -0.71 -9.15
C LYS A 326 9.31 -0.30 -10.58
N LYS A 327 9.27 -1.26 -11.50
CA LYS A 327 8.90 -1.04 -12.91
C LYS A 327 7.38 -1.13 -13.16
N MET A 328 6.60 -1.55 -12.17
CA MET A 328 5.19 -1.94 -12.28
C MET A 328 4.92 -2.88 -13.47
N THR A 329 5.78 -3.90 -13.59
CA THR A 329 5.72 -4.91 -14.65
C THR A 329 5.52 -6.31 -14.09
N LYS A 330 4.71 -7.12 -14.78
CA LYS A 330 4.65 -8.56 -14.54
C LYS A 330 5.95 -9.21 -15.02
N SER A 331 6.65 -9.91 -14.14
CA SER A 331 7.88 -10.64 -14.44
C SER A 331 7.79 -12.03 -13.84
N SER A 332 8.04 -13.05 -14.65
CA SER A 332 8.17 -14.44 -14.19
C SER A 332 9.59 -14.78 -13.71
N SER A 333 10.51 -13.81 -13.71
CA SER A 333 11.90 -14.02 -13.29
C SER A 333 12.01 -14.40 -11.82
N SER A 334 11.12 -13.89 -10.97
CA SER A 334 11.04 -14.27 -9.56
C SER A 334 10.73 -15.75 -9.40
N ASP A 335 9.82 -16.29 -10.21
CA ASP A 335 9.31 -17.65 -10.08
C ASP A 335 10.40 -18.71 -10.34
N ILE A 336 11.34 -18.41 -11.24
CA ILE A 336 12.51 -19.27 -11.50
C ILE A 336 13.33 -19.45 -10.21
N HIS A 337 13.56 -18.36 -9.48
CA HIS A 337 14.31 -18.38 -8.24
C HIS A 337 13.54 -19.05 -7.09
N VAL A 338 12.21 -18.92 -7.05
CA VAL A 338 11.35 -19.68 -6.13
C VAL A 338 11.48 -21.19 -6.37
N LEU A 339 11.40 -21.63 -7.63
CA LEU A 339 11.54 -23.05 -7.98
C LEU A 339 12.94 -23.58 -7.64
N ASN A 340 13.98 -22.78 -7.85
CA ASN A 340 15.34 -23.13 -7.49
C ASN A 340 15.54 -23.27 -5.97
N SER A 341 14.97 -22.34 -5.17
CA SER A 341 15.07 -22.40 -3.71
C SER A 341 14.30 -23.60 -3.13
N GLN A 342 13.13 -23.92 -3.69
CA GLN A 342 12.39 -25.16 -3.36
C GLN A 342 13.16 -26.42 -3.73
N SER A 343 13.84 -26.42 -4.88
CA SER A 343 14.66 -27.56 -5.31
C SER A 343 15.85 -27.78 -4.35
N ALA A 344 16.51 -26.71 -3.91
CA ALA A 344 17.57 -26.77 -2.90
C ALA A 344 17.03 -27.26 -1.55
N CYS A 345 15.85 -26.81 -1.14
CA CYS A 345 15.16 -27.30 0.06
C CYS A 345 14.90 -28.82 0.02
N LYS A 346 14.47 -29.34 -1.14
CA LYS A 346 14.26 -30.79 -1.34
C LYS A 346 15.59 -31.55 -1.29
N ALA A 347 16.65 -31.03 -1.89
CA ALA A 347 17.98 -31.63 -1.83
C ALA A 347 18.51 -31.71 -0.38
N LEU A 348 18.37 -30.62 0.38
CA LEU A 348 18.70 -30.57 1.80
C LEU A 348 17.91 -31.61 2.61
N SER A 349 16.60 -31.71 2.35
CA SER A 349 15.73 -32.67 3.04
C SER A 349 16.14 -34.12 2.79
N THR A 350 16.54 -34.45 1.57
CA THR A 350 17.06 -35.80 1.22
C THR A 350 18.38 -36.08 1.92
N LEU A 351 19.26 -35.08 1.98
CA LEU A 351 20.57 -35.18 2.63
C LEU A 351 20.44 -35.33 4.16
N LEU A 352 19.45 -34.68 4.79
CA LEU A 352 19.14 -34.90 6.21
C LEU A 352 18.61 -36.32 6.47
N LYS A 353 17.75 -36.84 5.57
CA LYS A 353 17.22 -38.20 5.67
C LYS A 353 18.28 -39.29 5.50
N SER A 354 19.43 -38.98 4.89
CA SER A 354 20.53 -39.94 4.76
C SER A 354 21.34 -40.13 6.06
N GLY A 355 20.92 -39.52 7.18
CA GLY A 355 21.57 -39.72 8.48
C GLY A 355 22.86 -38.92 8.67
N ILE A 356 23.06 -37.82 7.94
CA ILE A 356 24.29 -37.02 8.02
C ILE A 356 24.56 -36.43 9.41
N LEU A 357 23.52 -36.35 10.24
CA LEU A 357 23.51 -35.68 11.54
C LEU A 357 23.65 -36.66 12.71
N ASN A 358 23.83 -37.96 12.45
CA ASN A 358 23.85 -39.01 13.47
C ASN A 358 25.00 -38.86 14.49
N ASP A 359 26.10 -38.20 14.08
CA ASP A 359 27.31 -38.04 14.89
C ASP A 359 27.46 -36.62 15.51
N VAL A 360 26.38 -35.82 15.54
CA VAL A 360 26.41 -34.43 16.08
C VAL A 360 25.92 -34.36 17.51
N GLU A 361 26.62 -33.56 18.33
CA GLU A 361 26.21 -33.30 19.70
C GLU A 361 24.78 -32.72 19.77
N PRO A 362 23.94 -33.15 20.74
CA PRO A 362 22.53 -32.73 20.81
C PRO A 362 22.30 -31.23 20.79
N LEU A 363 23.16 -30.43 21.44
CA LEU A 363 23.02 -28.97 21.50
C LEU A 363 23.31 -28.32 20.13
N GLN A 364 24.36 -28.77 19.44
CA GLN A 364 24.71 -28.30 18.10
C GLN A 364 23.66 -28.74 17.07
N MET A 365 23.11 -29.94 17.25
CA MET A 365 22.01 -30.48 16.46
C MET A 365 20.79 -29.57 16.54
N ILE A 366 20.42 -29.08 17.74
CA ILE A 366 19.29 -28.16 17.93
C ILE A 366 19.51 -26.85 17.18
N SER A 367 20.69 -26.23 17.30
CA SER A 367 21.03 -24.97 16.62
C SER A 367 20.98 -25.11 15.09
N LEU A 368 21.61 -26.16 14.55
CA LEU A 368 21.64 -26.45 13.12
C LEU A 368 20.24 -26.77 12.58
N MET A 369 19.47 -27.61 13.27
CA MET A 369 18.09 -27.92 12.86
C MET A 369 17.18 -26.69 12.93
N THR A 370 17.39 -25.80 13.90
CA THR A 370 16.64 -24.54 13.98
C THR A 370 16.99 -23.63 12.80
N THR A 371 18.28 -23.50 12.47
CA THR A 371 18.76 -22.74 11.30
C THR A 371 18.14 -23.28 10.00
N ILE A 372 18.19 -24.60 9.81
CA ILE A 372 17.59 -25.29 8.66
C ILE A 372 16.08 -25.02 8.61
N SER A 373 15.37 -25.21 9.71
CA SER A 373 13.92 -25.01 9.81
C SER A 373 13.52 -23.57 9.48
N LEU A 374 14.24 -22.58 10.01
CA LEU A 374 14.02 -21.16 9.73
C LEU A 374 14.26 -20.84 8.24
N LEU A 375 15.28 -21.43 7.63
CA LEU A 375 15.56 -21.22 6.21
C LEU A 375 14.50 -21.89 5.31
N ILE A 376 14.01 -23.07 5.68
CA ILE A 376 12.86 -23.72 5.02
C ILE A 376 11.62 -22.83 5.12
N ASP A 377 11.34 -22.27 6.31
CA ASP A 377 10.24 -21.32 6.51
C ASP A 377 10.38 -20.07 5.62
N ILE A 378 11.60 -19.55 5.45
CA ILE A 378 11.90 -18.44 4.54
C ILE A 378 11.64 -18.82 3.08
N VAL A 379 12.04 -20.02 2.64
CA VAL A 379 11.77 -20.51 1.28
C VAL A 379 10.25 -20.59 1.03
N ASN A 380 9.50 -21.17 1.96
CA ASN A 380 8.04 -21.27 1.88
C ASN A 380 7.36 -19.89 1.90
N LEU A 381 7.89 -18.94 2.68
CA LEU A 381 7.41 -17.56 2.67
C LEU A 381 7.73 -16.84 1.36
N THR A 382 8.88 -17.13 0.76
CA THR A 382 9.28 -16.53 -0.53
C THR A 382 8.30 -16.92 -1.65
N GLU A 383 7.87 -18.17 -1.68
CA GLU A 383 6.81 -18.63 -2.58
C GLU A 383 5.50 -17.85 -2.38
N LYS A 384 4.99 -17.81 -1.14
CA LYS A 384 3.76 -17.06 -0.79
C LYS A 384 3.86 -15.58 -1.13
N ILE A 385 5.04 -14.99 -0.93
CA ILE A 385 5.31 -13.59 -1.31
C ILE A 385 5.23 -13.44 -2.82
N SER A 386 5.83 -14.34 -3.61
CA SER A 386 5.76 -14.31 -5.07
C SER A 386 4.31 -14.39 -5.57
N GLU A 387 3.52 -15.32 -5.02
CA GLU A 387 2.09 -15.46 -5.30
C GLU A 387 1.31 -14.17 -5.00
N SER A 388 1.50 -13.61 -3.81
CA SER A 388 0.83 -12.36 -3.41
C SER A 388 1.25 -11.16 -4.26
N VAL A 389 2.50 -11.13 -4.74
CA VAL A 389 2.97 -10.13 -5.72
C VAL A 389 2.29 -10.30 -7.08
N HIS A 390 2.07 -11.53 -7.54
CA HIS A 390 1.31 -11.80 -8.77
C HIS A 390 -0.16 -11.38 -8.66
N GLU A 391 -0.79 -11.64 -7.52
CA GLU A 391 -2.14 -11.15 -7.21
C GLU A 391 -2.19 -9.63 -7.23
N LEU A 392 -1.23 -8.97 -6.57
CA LEU A 392 -1.10 -7.52 -6.56
C LEU A 392 -0.91 -6.98 -7.98
N ALA A 393 0.03 -7.53 -8.75
CA ALA A 393 0.33 -7.10 -10.12
C ALA A 393 -0.88 -7.28 -11.05
N SER A 394 -1.66 -8.34 -10.84
CA SER A 394 -2.88 -8.60 -11.61
C SER A 394 -4.01 -7.63 -11.23
N ALA A 395 -4.26 -7.43 -9.93
CA ALA A 395 -5.24 -6.46 -9.44
C ALA A 395 -4.88 -5.01 -9.85
N ALA A 396 -3.60 -4.68 -9.86
CA ALA A 396 -3.09 -3.36 -10.23
C ALA A 396 -2.95 -3.17 -11.75
N ARG A 397 -3.16 -4.23 -12.54
CA ARG A 397 -2.99 -4.26 -14.00
C ARG A 397 -1.62 -3.76 -14.44
N PHE A 398 -0.58 -4.32 -13.82
CA PHE A 398 0.81 -4.11 -14.22
C PHE A 398 1.02 -4.50 -15.68
N LYS A 399 1.93 -3.80 -16.36
CA LYS A 399 2.23 -4.06 -17.76
C LYS A 399 2.96 -5.39 -17.90
N ASN A 400 2.68 -6.15 -18.95
CA ASN A 400 3.52 -7.29 -19.28
C ASN A 400 4.89 -6.77 -19.72
N LYS A 401 5.96 -7.47 -19.35
CA LYS A 401 7.31 -7.19 -19.88
C LYS A 401 7.27 -7.49 -21.39
N MET A 402 7.09 -6.47 -22.22
CA MET A 402 7.12 -6.60 -23.67
C MET A 402 8.52 -7.11 -24.05
N LYS A 403 8.61 -8.30 -24.66
CA LYS A 403 9.82 -8.67 -25.40
C LYS A 403 10.01 -7.60 -26.49
N PRO A 404 11.24 -7.17 -26.80
CA PRO A 404 11.45 -6.25 -27.92
C PRO A 404 10.83 -6.90 -29.15
N SER A 405 9.83 -6.24 -29.74
CA SER A 405 9.28 -6.67 -31.02
C SER A 405 10.38 -6.50 -32.04
N VAL A 406 10.94 -7.61 -32.54
CA VAL A 406 11.52 -7.61 -33.88
C VAL A 406 10.37 -7.19 -34.78
N SER A 407 10.50 -6.02 -35.40
CA SER A 407 9.59 -5.56 -36.44
C SER A 407 9.58 -6.62 -37.54
N SER A 408 8.49 -7.39 -37.62
CA SER A 408 8.15 -8.06 -38.86
C SER A 408 7.60 -6.97 -39.77
N GLU A 409 8.47 -6.38 -40.58
CA GLU A 409 8.02 -5.79 -41.84
C GLU A 409 7.33 -6.91 -42.62
N LYS A 410 6.04 -6.73 -42.88
CA LYS A 410 5.34 -7.47 -43.94
C LYS A 410 5.63 -6.76 -45.26
N PRO A 411 6.06 -7.46 -46.33
CA PRO A 411 6.00 -6.90 -47.66
C PRO A 411 4.55 -6.91 -48.19
N ASP A 412 4.32 -5.96 -49.08
CA ASP A 412 3.06 -5.35 -49.54
C ASP A 412 1.97 -6.25 -50.13
N ALA A 413 0.76 -5.69 -50.18
CA ALA A 413 -0.16 -5.96 -51.29
C ALA A 413 -0.89 -4.67 -51.72
N GLY A 414 -0.59 -4.21 -52.95
CA GLY A 414 -1.50 -3.38 -53.73
C GLY A 414 -0.87 -2.21 -54.48
N SER A 415 -0.39 -2.43 -55.70
CA SER A 415 -0.77 -1.54 -56.81
C SER A 415 -0.60 -2.22 -58.18
N LEU A 416 -1.58 -1.95 -59.02
CA LEU A 416 -1.81 -2.42 -60.38
C LEU A 416 -0.64 -2.16 -61.32
N GLY A 417 -0.42 -3.10 -62.24
CA GLY A 417 0.69 -3.09 -63.18
C GLY A 417 0.66 -2.04 -64.29
N ARG A 418 1.83 -1.92 -64.94
CA ARG A 418 1.96 -1.62 -66.37
C ARG A 418 3.31 -2.15 -66.84
N ALA A 419 3.27 -3.14 -67.74
CA ALA A 419 4.45 -3.68 -68.40
C ALA A 419 4.84 -2.83 -69.62
N VAL A 420 6.15 -2.61 -69.83
CA VAL A 420 6.82 -2.53 -71.15
C VAL A 420 8.28 -3.02 -70.96
N PRO A 421 8.87 -3.78 -71.91
CA PRO A 421 10.00 -4.68 -71.65
C PRO A 421 11.34 -4.17 -72.21
N ILE A 422 12.48 -4.55 -71.60
CA ILE A 422 13.78 -4.59 -72.27
C ILE A 422 14.58 -5.83 -71.81
N LYS A 423 15.07 -6.59 -72.79
CA LYS A 423 15.91 -7.80 -72.71
C LYS A 423 17.30 -7.49 -72.10
N SER A 424 17.92 -8.44 -71.39
CA SER A 424 18.94 -9.37 -71.95
C SER A 424 19.87 -9.97 -70.87
N HIS A 425 20.24 -11.23 -71.12
CA HIS A 425 21.43 -11.97 -70.70
C HIS A 425 21.51 -12.63 -69.32
N ASP A 426 21.36 -13.96 -69.40
CA ASP A 426 22.30 -15.01 -69.00
C ASP A 426 22.67 -15.30 -67.54
N ASP A 427 22.65 -16.62 -67.34
CA ASP A 427 23.40 -17.48 -66.43
C ASP A 427 22.91 -17.65 -64.98
N ASP A 428 22.31 -18.84 -64.79
CA ASP A 428 22.62 -19.84 -63.76
C ASP A 428 22.77 -19.37 -62.31
N ASP A 429 21.84 -19.78 -61.44
CA ASP A 429 21.99 -21.08 -60.77
C ASP A 429 20.83 -21.42 -59.83
N HIS A 430 20.59 -22.73 -59.70
CA HIS A 430 19.51 -23.37 -58.95
C HIS A 430 19.63 -23.22 -57.43
N VAL A 431 18.51 -22.98 -56.72
CA VAL A 431 18.29 -23.58 -55.38
C VAL A 431 16.84 -24.02 -55.18
N VAL A 432 16.76 -25.29 -54.78
CA VAL A 432 15.61 -26.16 -54.52
C VAL A 432 14.77 -25.71 -53.32
N THR A 433 13.45 -25.78 -53.45
CA THR A 433 12.47 -25.68 -52.36
C THR A 433 12.31 -27.03 -51.68
N ILE A 434 12.45 -27.10 -50.34
CA ILE A 434 11.84 -28.15 -49.54
C ILE A 434 10.99 -27.49 -48.45
N LEU A 435 9.68 -27.67 -48.60
CA LEU A 435 8.64 -27.40 -47.61
C LEU A 435 8.58 -28.56 -46.62
N CYS A 436 8.46 -28.27 -45.33
CA CYS A 436 7.89 -29.19 -44.35
C CYS A 436 7.03 -28.39 -43.36
N ASP A 437 5.73 -28.38 -43.60
CA ASP A 437 4.69 -28.17 -42.58
C ASP A 437 4.49 -29.47 -41.81
N VAL A 438 4.50 -29.42 -40.47
CA VAL A 438 3.73 -30.36 -39.64
C VAL A 438 3.32 -29.67 -38.33
N ASP A 439 2.04 -29.32 -38.25
CA ASP A 439 1.28 -29.15 -37.01
C ASP A 439 1.00 -30.53 -36.38
N ILE A 440 1.20 -30.68 -35.06
CA ILE A 440 0.63 -31.80 -34.29
C ILE A 440 -0.12 -31.25 -33.08
N SER A 441 -1.45 -31.24 -33.22
CA SER A 441 -2.41 -31.35 -32.12
C SER A 441 -2.44 -32.80 -31.62
N ASN A 442 -2.37 -33.02 -30.30
CA ASN A 442 -2.70 -34.32 -29.69
C ASN A 442 -3.80 -34.18 -28.64
N THR A 443 -4.98 -34.68 -28.99
CA THR A 443 -6.00 -35.21 -28.10
C THR A 443 -5.95 -36.74 -28.18
N VAL A 444 -5.92 -37.44 -27.04
CA VAL A 444 -6.20 -38.87 -26.93
C VAL A 444 -7.27 -39.05 -25.85
N GLY A 445 -8.33 -39.79 -26.19
CA GLY A 445 -9.36 -40.23 -25.26
C GLY A 445 -9.53 -41.75 -25.31
N GLN A 446 -10.22 -42.30 -24.30
CA GLN A 446 -10.95 -43.59 -24.22
C GLN A 446 -11.23 -43.85 -22.72
N SER A 447 -12.26 -44.54 -22.23
CA SER A 447 -13.62 -44.92 -22.65
C SER A 447 -14.31 -45.58 -21.43
N ARG A 448 -15.64 -45.41 -21.31
CA ARG A 448 -16.67 -46.30 -20.68
C ARG A 448 -16.61 -46.72 -19.19
N GLY A 449 -17.74 -46.49 -18.49
CA GLY A 449 -18.24 -47.33 -17.38
C GLY A 449 -19.13 -46.61 -16.34
N GLU A 450 -20.46 -46.75 -16.49
CA GLU A 450 -21.64 -46.53 -15.62
C GLU A 450 -21.46 -46.05 -14.15
N SER A 451 -22.28 -45.15 -13.57
CA SER A 451 -23.71 -45.33 -13.29
C SER A 451 -24.40 -44.07 -12.71
N SER A 452 -25.69 -43.94 -13.06
CA SER A 452 -26.87 -43.41 -12.33
C SER A 452 -27.06 -41.92 -11.92
N VAL A 453 -28.13 -41.33 -12.50
CA VAL A 453 -29.31 -40.65 -11.87
C VAL A 453 -29.01 -39.42 -10.98
N ASP A 454 -29.55 -38.20 -11.16
CA ASP A 454 -30.94 -37.81 -11.39
C ASP A 454 -31.10 -36.38 -11.97
N SER A 455 -32.31 -36.13 -12.49
CA SER A 455 -32.79 -34.96 -13.23
C SER A 455 -33.25 -33.79 -12.34
N CYS A 456 -33.10 -32.53 -12.80
CA CYS A 456 -34.24 -31.60 -12.90
C CYS A 456 -33.92 -30.28 -13.63
N HIS A 457 -34.92 -29.86 -14.41
CA HIS A 457 -34.98 -28.77 -15.37
C HIS A 457 -35.00 -27.35 -14.77
N HIS A 458 -34.42 -26.39 -15.49
CA HIS A 458 -34.85 -24.98 -15.49
C HIS A 458 -35.54 -24.66 -16.82
N VAL A 459 -36.81 -24.27 -16.74
CA VAL A 459 -37.60 -23.70 -17.84
C VAL A 459 -37.58 -22.18 -17.72
N ALA A 460 -37.21 -21.52 -18.82
CA ALA A 460 -37.34 -20.08 -19.02
C ALA A 460 -38.74 -19.75 -19.55
N ILE A 461 -39.36 -18.68 -19.05
CA ILE A 461 -40.56 -18.08 -19.65
C ILE A 461 -40.27 -16.58 -19.85
N LYS A 462 -40.50 -16.15 -21.08
CA LYS A 462 -40.47 -14.77 -21.57
C LYS A 462 -41.81 -14.55 -22.27
N ILE A 463 -42.59 -13.53 -21.92
CA ILE A 463 -43.68 -12.99 -22.74
C ILE A 463 -43.77 -11.47 -22.49
N ASP A 464 -43.86 -10.74 -23.61
CA ASP A 464 -44.01 -9.29 -23.78
C ASP A 464 -45.48 -8.81 -23.66
N ASP A 465 -45.62 -7.48 -23.59
CA ASP A 465 -46.78 -6.59 -23.45
C ASP A 465 -48.11 -6.96 -24.16
N ASP A 466 -49.26 -6.60 -23.55
CA ASP A 466 -50.15 -5.53 -24.09
C ASP A 466 -51.32 -5.11 -23.15
N ASP A 467 -51.60 -3.81 -23.22
CA ASP A 467 -52.89 -3.08 -23.17
C ASP A 467 -53.82 -2.83 -21.95
N SER A 468 -54.26 -1.55 -21.91
CA SER A 468 -55.57 -0.98 -21.48
C SER A 468 -55.91 -0.60 -20.01
N ILE A 469 -55.84 0.72 -19.76
CA ILE A 469 -56.87 1.67 -19.23
C ILE A 469 -58.09 1.12 -18.44
N HIS A 470 -58.25 1.51 -17.15
CA HIS A 470 -59.40 2.31 -16.62
C HIS A 470 -59.32 2.57 -15.08
N GLU A 471 -59.28 3.85 -14.71
CA GLU A 471 -60.09 4.62 -13.73
C GLU A 471 -60.66 4.06 -12.40
N LYS A 472 -60.65 4.97 -11.40
CA LYS A 472 -61.39 5.06 -10.10
C LYS A 472 -60.80 4.19 -8.96
N HIS A 473 -60.53 4.71 -7.76
CA HIS A 473 -61.16 5.80 -7.01
C HIS A 473 -60.20 6.38 -5.97
#